data_AF-A0A392P0N5-F1
#
_entry.id   AF-A0A392P0N5-F1
#
_cell.length_a   1.000
_cell.length_b   1.000
_cell.length_c   1.000
_cell.angle_alpha   90.00
_cell.angle_beta   90.00
_cell.angle_gamma   90.00
#
_symmetry.space_group_name_H-M   'P 1'
#
loop_
_entity.id
_entity.type
_entity.pdbx_description
1 polymer ?
#
loop_
_entity_poly.entity_id
_entity_poly.type
_entity_poly.pdbx_seq_one_letter_code
_entity_poly.pdbx_strand_id
1 'polypeptide(L)'
;MYQNITGTTNSAKAIKFDCSDTVPCSNLVLSNVDLNKQDGTVETYCHSAQGFGYGVVHPSADCLNSSDKISQVDDSQSITSEDDDIRHTEL
;
A
#
# COMPACT_ATOMS: atom_id res chain seq x y z
N MET A 1 -5.82 -13.26 5.33
CA MET A 1 -6.97 -12.49 4.81
C MET A 1 -7.64 -11.79 5.98
N TYR A 2 -7.91 -10.49 5.84
CA TYR A 2 -8.62 -9.65 6.81
C TYR A 2 -9.79 -9.00 6.09
N GLN A 3 -11.01 -9.18 6.59
CA GLN A 3 -12.20 -8.80 5.84
C GLN A 3 -13.33 -8.24 6.71
N ASN A 4 -14.09 -7.30 6.14
CA ASN A 4 -15.30 -6.71 6.73
C ASN A 4 -15.06 -6.15 8.14
N ILE A 5 -14.01 -5.33 8.26
CA ILE A 5 -13.60 -4.73 9.52
C ILE A 5 -13.99 -3.25 9.47
N THR A 6 -14.86 -2.81 10.36
CA THR A 6 -15.27 -1.41 10.45
C THR A 6 -15.23 -0.94 11.90
N GLY A 7 -14.74 0.27 12.13
CA GLY A 7 -14.78 0.84 13.47
C GLY A 7 -13.82 2.02 13.66
N THR A 8 -13.49 2.27 14.93
CA THR A 8 -12.58 3.34 15.32
C THR A 8 -11.35 2.80 16.05
N THR A 9 -10.22 3.49 15.91
CA THR A 9 -8.98 3.18 16.60
C THR A 9 -8.50 4.37 17.42
N ASN A 10 -7.83 4.09 18.53
CA ASN A 10 -7.10 5.11 19.31
C ASN A 10 -5.66 5.33 18.78
N SER A 11 -5.13 4.35 18.03
CA SER A 11 -3.80 4.41 17.44
C SER A 11 -3.81 5.25 16.16
N ALA A 12 -2.75 6.00 15.91
CA ALA A 12 -2.54 6.64 14.60
C ALA A 12 -2.37 5.59 13.50
N LYS A 13 -1.65 4.50 13.80
CA LYS A 13 -1.50 3.35 12.91
C LYS A 13 -2.72 2.45 13.09
N ALA A 14 -3.72 2.60 12.24
CA ALA A 14 -4.95 1.81 12.29
C ALA A 14 -4.73 0.39 11.77
N ILE A 15 -3.89 0.26 10.73
CA ILE A 15 -3.49 -1.01 10.15
C ILE A 15 -1.97 -1.13 10.34
N LYS A 16 -1.51 -2.21 10.98
CA LYS A 16 -0.07 -2.43 11.23
C LYS A 16 0.30 -3.86 10.88
N PHE A 17 1.06 -4.03 9.80
CA PHE A 17 1.75 -5.28 9.44
C PHE A 17 3.24 -5.11 9.70
N ASP A 18 3.76 -5.81 10.69
CA ASP A 18 5.13 -5.69 11.18
C ASP A 18 5.75 -7.08 11.20
N CYS A 19 6.25 -7.49 10.04
CA CYS A 19 6.69 -8.85 9.78
C CYS A 19 8.21 -8.97 9.87
N SER A 20 8.72 -10.19 9.98
CA SER A 20 10.16 -10.42 10.07
C SER A 20 10.87 -10.12 8.75
N ASP A 21 12.02 -9.47 8.80
CA ASP A 21 12.93 -9.34 7.65
C ASP A 21 13.39 -10.69 7.10
N THR A 22 13.52 -11.71 7.95
CA THR A 22 13.96 -13.05 7.54
C THR A 22 12.81 -13.94 7.09
N VAL A 23 11.58 -13.61 7.46
CA VAL A 23 10.36 -14.37 7.14
C VAL A 23 9.24 -13.37 6.85
N PRO A 24 9.24 -12.75 5.64
CA PRO A 24 8.27 -11.72 5.31
C PRO A 24 6.85 -12.28 5.20
N CYS A 25 5.87 -11.43 5.49
CA CYS A 25 4.47 -11.75 5.23
C CYS A 25 4.18 -11.62 3.74
N SER A 26 3.59 -12.64 3.13
CA SER A 26 3.20 -12.63 1.72
C SER A 26 1.73 -12.99 1.57
N ASN A 27 1.14 -12.64 0.42
CA ASN A 27 -0.26 -12.91 0.10
C ASN A 27 -1.24 -12.37 1.15
N LEU A 28 -0.92 -11.22 1.74
CA LEU A 28 -1.86 -10.50 2.59
C LEU A 28 -3.01 -9.99 1.70
N VAL A 29 -4.22 -10.13 2.22
CA VAL A 29 -5.44 -9.73 1.50
C VAL A 29 -6.29 -8.92 2.47
N LEU A 30 -6.55 -7.66 2.13
CA LEU A 30 -7.49 -6.80 2.84
C LEU A 30 -8.74 -6.60 1.98
N SER A 31 -9.90 -6.82 2.59
CA SER A 31 -11.18 -6.68 1.90
C SER A 31 -12.20 -5.94 2.75
N ASN A 32 -12.69 -4.79 2.29
CA ASN A 32 -13.70 -4.01 3.03
C ASN A 32 -13.27 -3.72 4.47
N VAL A 33 -12.10 -3.08 4.63
CA VAL A 33 -11.55 -2.63 5.91
C VAL A 33 -11.69 -1.11 5.97
N ASP A 34 -12.39 -0.60 6.98
CA ASP A 34 -12.63 0.83 7.17
C ASP A 34 -12.46 1.19 8.65
N LEU A 35 -11.27 1.65 8.99
CA LEU A 35 -10.91 2.05 10.34
C LEU A 35 -10.68 3.55 10.37
N ASN A 36 -11.37 4.24 11.26
CA ASN A 36 -11.25 5.69 11.43
C ASN A 36 -10.71 6.02 12.82
N LYS A 37 -10.37 7.29 13.05
CA LYS A 37 -10.12 7.81 14.40
C LYS A 37 -11.12 8.90 14.70
N GLN A 38 -11.51 9.03 15.97
CA GLN A 38 -12.46 10.06 16.38
C GLN A 38 -11.90 11.47 16.17
N ASP A 39 -10.60 11.64 16.45
CA ASP A 39 -9.87 12.88 16.25
C ASP A 39 -8.55 12.63 15.49
N GLY A 40 -8.45 13.25 14.31
CA GLY A 40 -7.25 13.20 13.46
C GLY A 40 -7.32 12.13 12.36
N THR A 41 -6.17 11.88 11.74
CA THR A 41 -6.04 10.92 10.64
C THR A 41 -5.50 9.58 11.13
N VAL A 42 -5.75 8.56 10.31
CA VAL A 42 -5.24 7.21 10.48
C VAL A 42 -4.31 6.86 9.32
N GLU A 43 -3.33 6.01 9.58
CA GLU A 43 -2.38 5.53 8.59
C GLU A 43 -2.20 4.01 8.66
N THR A 44 -1.65 3.46 7.59
CA THR A 44 -1.20 2.08 7.51
C THR A 44 0.31 2.01 7.65
N TYR A 45 0.80 1.03 8.40
CA TYR A 45 2.21 0.68 8.47
C TYR A 45 2.43 -0.73 7.95
N CYS A 46 3.40 -0.88 7.04
CA CYS A 46 3.88 -2.17 6.56
C CYS A 46 5.39 -2.26 6.78
N HIS A 47 5.85 -3.41 7.28
CA HIS A 47 7.25 -3.79 7.32
C HIS A 47 7.36 -5.26 6.89
N SER A 48 8.18 -5.50 5.88
CA SER A 48 8.44 -6.83 5.30
C SER A 48 7.14 -7.59 4.98
N ALA A 49 6.19 -6.90 4.35
CA ALA A 49 4.83 -7.36 4.12
C ALA A 49 4.36 -7.04 2.69
N GLN A 50 3.87 -8.06 1.99
CA GLN A 50 3.34 -7.96 0.63
C GLN A 50 1.92 -8.52 0.55
N GLY A 51 1.10 -7.87 -0.27
CA GLY A 51 -0.29 -8.22 -0.45
C GLY A 51 -1.03 -7.20 -1.30
N PHE A 52 -2.35 -7.22 -1.21
CA PHE A 52 -3.18 -6.25 -1.90
C PHE A 52 -4.49 -6.01 -1.14
N GLY A 53 -5.07 -4.85 -1.40
CA GLY A 53 -6.41 -4.48 -0.95
C GLY A 53 -7.40 -4.52 -2.10
N TYR A 54 -8.65 -4.91 -1.82
CA TYR A 54 -9.76 -4.72 -2.75
C TYR A 54 -11.04 -4.32 -2.02
N GLY A 55 -11.93 -3.62 -2.73
CA GLY A 55 -13.09 -2.98 -2.11
C GLY A 55 -12.68 -1.73 -1.32
N VAL A 56 -13.40 -1.42 -0.24
CA VAL A 56 -13.06 -0.28 0.62
C VAL A 56 -11.86 -0.66 1.50
N VAL A 57 -10.78 0.12 1.44
CA VAL A 57 -9.63 -0.02 2.33
C VAL A 57 -9.24 1.37 2.84
N HIS A 58 -9.62 1.67 4.07
CA HIS A 58 -9.30 2.90 4.78
C HIS A 58 -8.70 2.60 6.18
N PRO A 59 -7.54 3.17 6.54
CA PRO A 59 -6.64 3.98 5.69
C PRO A 59 -6.05 3.17 4.52
N SER A 60 -5.55 3.87 3.48
CA SER A 60 -4.93 3.22 2.32
C SER A 60 -3.80 2.27 2.77
N ALA A 61 -3.69 1.12 2.12
CA ALA A 61 -2.69 0.09 2.39
C ALA A 61 -1.74 -0.11 1.20
N ASP A 62 -1.41 0.97 0.48
CA ASP A 62 -0.56 0.93 -0.72
C ASP A 62 0.82 0.30 -0.48
N CYS A 63 1.32 0.34 0.76
CA CYS A 63 2.58 -0.31 1.14
C CYS A 63 2.56 -1.84 1.01
N LEU A 64 1.38 -2.47 0.92
CA LEU A 64 1.26 -3.91 0.61
C LEU A 64 1.52 -4.22 -0.86
N ASN A 65 1.20 -3.26 -1.75
CA ASN A 65 1.46 -3.37 -3.19
C ASN A 65 2.91 -3.07 -3.55
N SER A 66 3.78 -2.86 -2.55
CA SER A 66 5.21 -2.78 -2.75
C SER A 66 5.72 -4.18 -3.10
N SER A 67 5.50 -4.60 -4.35
CA SER A 67 6.50 -5.42 -5.01
C SER A 67 7.77 -4.61 -4.90
N ASP A 68 8.69 -5.04 -4.04
CA ASP A 68 9.99 -4.41 -3.92
C ASP A 68 10.51 -4.27 -5.35
N LYS A 69 10.49 -3.04 -5.88
CA LYS A 69 11.36 -2.67 -6.99
C LYS A 69 12.73 -2.87 -6.38
N ILE A 70 13.27 -4.08 -6.56
CA ILE A 70 14.67 -4.40 -6.34
C ILE A 70 15.43 -3.22 -6.92
N SER A 71 16.07 -2.46 -6.04
CA SER A 71 16.88 -1.32 -6.42
C SER A 71 17.85 -1.78 -7.49
N GLN A 72 17.61 -1.36 -8.74
CA GLN A 72 18.68 -1.28 -9.72
C GLN A 72 19.57 -0.13 -9.27
N VAL A 73 20.46 -0.43 -8.33
CA VAL A 73 21.78 0.21 -8.31
C VAL A 73 22.53 -0.38 -9.50
N ASP A 74 22.33 0.22 -10.67
CA ASP A 74 23.40 0.38 -11.63
C ASP A 74 23.43 1.85 -12.04
N ASP A 75 24.64 2.37 -12.02
CA ASP A 75 25.02 3.76 -12.05
C ASP A 75 24.85 4.33 -13.47
N SER A 76 23.92 5.26 -13.68
CA SER A 76 24.04 6.35 -14.68
C SER A 76 22.85 7.30 -14.60
N GLN A 77 23.13 8.54 -14.20
CA GLN A 77 22.19 9.66 -14.26
C GLN A 77 21.86 10.02 -15.72
N SER A 78 20.59 10.23 -16.05
CA SER A 78 20.03 11.57 -16.32
C SER A 78 18.61 11.48 -16.88
N ILE A 79 17.73 12.30 -16.29
CA ILE A 79 16.34 12.52 -16.66
C ILE A 79 16.32 13.48 -17.85
N THR A 80 15.62 13.12 -18.93
CA THR A 80 14.81 14.06 -19.71
C THR A 80 13.58 13.30 -20.23
N SER A 81 12.46 13.39 -19.52
CA SER A 81 11.16 13.02 -20.06
C SER A 81 10.69 14.17 -20.94
N GLU A 82 10.86 14.03 -22.25
CA GLU A 82 10.17 14.85 -23.25
C GLU A 82 8.70 14.39 -23.30
N ASP A 83 7.80 15.37 -23.30
CA ASP A 83 6.36 15.22 -23.46
C ASP A 83 6.02 14.47 -24.76
N ASP A 84 5.37 13.30 -24.67
CA ASP A 84 4.65 12.71 -25.80
C ASP A 84 3.21 12.34 -25.40
N ASP A 85 2.29 13.08 -26.02
CA ASP A 85 0.83 13.03 -25.94
C ASP A 85 0.29 11.68 -26.43
N ILE A 86 -0.03 10.74 -25.53
CA ILE A 86 -0.73 9.51 -25.91
C ILE A 86 -2.23 9.80 -26.00
N ARG A 87 -2.68 10.20 -27.19
CA ARG A 87 -4.12 10.24 -27.53
C ARG A 87 -4.65 8.83 -27.72
N HIS A 88 -5.52 8.38 -26.82
CA HIS A 88 -6.43 7.27 -27.11
C HIS A 88 -7.49 7.75 -28.12
N THR A 89 -7.47 7.18 -29.33
CA THR A 89 -8.62 7.30 -30.25
C THR A 89 -9.33 5.95 -30.22
N GLU A 90 -10.58 5.93 -29.77
CA GLU A 90 -11.47 4.79 -29.92
C GLU A 90 -12.07 4.80 -31.34
N LEU A 91 -12.03 3.66 -32.02
CA LEU A 91 -12.76 3.37 -33.26
C LEU A 91 -13.92 2.43 -32.96
#